data_AF-A0ABD1P299-F1
#
_entry.id   AF-A0ABD1P299-F1
#
_cell.length_a   1.000
_cell.length_b   1.000
_cell.length_c   1.000
_cell.angle_alpha   90.00
_cell.angle_beta   90.00
_cell.angle_gamma   90.00
#
_symmetry.space_group_name_H-M   'P 1'
#
loop_
_entity.id
_entity.type
_entity.pdbx_description
1 polymer ?
#
loop_
_entity_poly.entity_id
_entity_poly.type
_entity_poly.pdbx_seq_one_letter_code
_entity_poly.pdbx_strand_id
1 'polypeptide(L)'
;MALKFPNLFQQDCSILDCYFYQFVQSAHGELQIHAQSSRKQEFKFSKSLLKYVEGSTPELGKPWRDYRYMYAPCCAIGSHWFAVKIDLEDRTIFIFDSLKIHVCKTELKAFMMPL
;
A
#
# COMPACT_ATOMS: atom_id res chain seq x y z
N MET A 1 -5.58 -25.97 -20.68
CA MET A 1 -6.59 -26.11 -19.62
C MET A 1 -6.44 -24.94 -18.65
N ALA A 2 -7.09 -23.82 -18.93
CA ALA A 2 -7.18 -22.68 -18.00
C ALA A 2 -8.37 -21.83 -18.46
N LEU A 3 -9.45 -21.83 -17.68
CA LEU A 3 -10.51 -20.81 -17.64
C LEU A 3 -11.48 -21.25 -16.53
N LYS A 4 -10.95 -21.43 -15.30
CA LYS A 4 -11.79 -21.81 -14.16
C LYS A 4 -12.55 -20.61 -13.58
N PHE A 5 -12.16 -19.38 -13.96
CA PHE A 5 -12.78 -18.13 -13.50
C PHE A 5 -12.64 -17.05 -14.59
N PRO A 6 -13.61 -16.90 -15.52
CA PRO A 6 -13.55 -15.87 -16.57
C PRO A 6 -13.69 -14.43 -16.00
N ASN A 7 -14.16 -14.31 -14.75
CA ASN A 7 -14.18 -13.08 -13.96
C ASN A 7 -13.00 -12.97 -13.00
N LEU A 8 -11.92 -13.76 -13.20
CA LEU A 8 -10.67 -13.48 -12.51
C LEU A 8 -10.23 -12.10 -12.99
N PHE A 9 -10.48 -11.09 -12.15
CA PHE A 9 -10.26 -9.68 -12.43
C PHE A 9 -8.99 -9.52 -13.29
N GLN A 10 -9.11 -8.93 -14.48
CA GLN A 10 -7.97 -8.25 -15.07
C GLN A 10 -7.64 -7.10 -14.13
N GLN A 11 -6.80 -7.43 -13.15
CA GLN A 11 -6.39 -6.54 -12.10
C GLN A 11 -5.36 -5.60 -12.71
N ASP A 12 -5.84 -4.47 -13.23
CA ASP A 12 -5.03 -3.27 -13.40
C ASP A 12 -4.65 -2.70 -12.03
N CYS A 13 -3.98 -3.54 -11.24
CA CYS A 13 -3.55 -3.20 -9.91
C CYS A 13 -2.34 -4.02 -9.45
N SER A 14 -1.51 -3.41 -8.62
CA SER A 14 -0.50 -4.11 -7.82
C SER A 14 -1.13 -4.60 -6.52
N ILE A 15 -0.91 -5.86 -6.15
CA ILE A 15 -1.27 -6.38 -4.83
C ILE A 15 -0.04 -6.23 -3.94
N LEU A 16 -0.22 -5.53 -2.83
CA LEU A 16 0.79 -5.30 -1.80
C LEU A 16 0.64 -6.37 -0.71
N ASP A 17 1.72 -6.65 0.01
CA ASP A 17 1.68 -7.53 1.17
C ASP A 17 1.49 -6.75 2.48
N CYS A 18 1.46 -7.46 3.60
CA CYS A 18 1.30 -6.86 4.92
C CYS A 18 2.56 -6.12 5.43
N TYR A 19 3.72 -6.30 4.79
CA TYR A 19 4.97 -5.62 5.14
C TYR A 19 5.10 -4.26 4.48
N PHE A 20 4.44 -4.05 3.34
CA PHE A 20 4.48 -2.79 2.59
C PHE A 20 4.26 -1.56 3.48
N TYR A 21 3.23 -1.58 4.32
CA TYR A 21 2.91 -0.46 5.21
C TYR A 21 4.06 -0.14 6.18
N GLN A 22 4.71 -1.16 6.73
CA GLN A 22 5.86 -0.97 7.64
C GLN A 22 7.03 -0.29 6.94
N PHE A 23 7.29 -0.64 5.67
CA PHE A 23 8.32 0.03 4.88
C PHE A 23 7.98 1.49 4.60
N VAL A 24 6.71 1.81 4.31
CA VAL A 24 6.26 3.20 4.13
C VAL A 24 6.43 4.00 5.42
N GLN A 25 6.04 3.44 6.57
CA GLN A 25 6.18 4.11 7.86
C GLN A 25 7.66 4.41 8.19
N SER A 26 8.55 3.45 7.98
CA SER A 26 10.00 3.63 8.17
C SER A 26 10.55 4.73 7.25
N ALA A 27 10.22 4.65 5.95
CA ALA A 27 10.68 5.62 4.97
C ALA A 27 10.18 7.04 5.28
N HIS A 28 8.95 7.18 5.78
CA HIS A 28 8.40 8.47 6.17
C HIS A 28 9.16 9.10 7.35
N GLY A 29 9.46 8.32 8.40
CA GLY A 29 10.26 8.82 9.52
C GLY A 29 11.67 9.25 9.08
N GLU A 30 12.30 8.46 8.21
CA GLU A 30 13.61 8.80 7.63
C GLU A 30 13.55 10.07 6.76
N LEU A 31 12.47 10.24 5.97
CA LEU A 31 12.24 11.45 5.17
C LEU A 31 12.07 12.70 6.05
N GLN A 32 11.33 12.61 7.15
CA GLN A 32 11.17 13.73 8.09
C GLN A 32 12.52 14.15 8.70
N ILE A 33 13.32 13.18 9.15
CA ILE A 33 14.67 13.42 9.69
C ILE A 33 15.56 14.06 8.61
N HIS A 34 15.50 13.54 7.39
CA HIS A 34 16.28 14.04 6.27
C HIS A 34 15.91 15.48 5.91
N ALA A 35 14.61 15.79 5.86
CA ALA A 35 14.09 17.12 5.56
C ALA A 35 14.50 18.18 6.60
N GLN A 36 14.71 17.77 7.85
CA GLN A 36 15.22 18.63 8.92
C GLN A 36 16.76 18.75 8.93
N SER A 37 17.46 17.89 8.18
CA SER A 37 18.91 17.94 8.08
C SER A 37 19.36 19.03 7.11
N SER A 38 20.43 19.76 7.44
CA SER A 38 21.07 20.74 6.55
C SER A 38 21.96 20.08 5.47
N ARG A 39 21.87 18.76 5.30
CA ARG A 39 22.64 18.00 4.29
C ARG A 39 21.97 18.17 2.93
N LYS A 40 22.72 18.61 1.93
CA LYS A 40 22.27 18.73 0.53
C LYS A 40 22.22 17.38 -0.24
N GLN A 41 22.37 16.26 0.46
CA GLN A 41 22.37 14.95 -0.20
C GLN A 41 20.93 14.56 -0.53
N GLU A 42 20.71 13.90 -1.67
CA GLU A 42 19.39 13.34 -1.97
C GLU A 42 19.02 12.21 -1.01
N PHE A 43 17.74 12.16 -0.63
CA PHE A 43 17.21 11.03 0.12
C PHE A 43 17.19 9.77 -0.75
N LYS A 44 17.65 8.64 -0.19
CA LYS A 44 17.65 7.35 -0.88
C LYS A 44 16.69 6.39 -0.19
N PHE A 45 15.65 5.97 -0.91
CA PHE A 45 14.74 4.94 -0.44
C PHE A 45 15.41 3.56 -0.35
N SER A 46 14.90 2.72 0.55
CA SER A 46 15.37 1.34 0.67
C SER A 46 15.10 0.54 -0.61
N LYS A 47 16.02 -0.36 -0.96
CA LYS A 47 15.84 -1.26 -2.12
C LYS A 47 14.55 -2.08 -2.02
N SER A 48 14.14 -2.45 -0.81
CA SER A 48 12.91 -3.20 -0.57
C SER A 48 11.70 -2.39 -1.01
N LEU A 49 11.60 -1.12 -0.61
CA LEU A 49 10.49 -0.25 -1.01
C LEU A 49 10.49 0.02 -2.52
N LEU A 50 11.67 0.23 -3.12
CA LEU A 50 11.79 0.44 -4.56
C LEU A 50 11.32 -0.77 -5.38
N LYS A 51 11.56 -2.00 -4.91
CA LYS A 51 11.06 -3.21 -5.58
C LYS A 51 9.54 -3.26 -5.70
N TYR A 52 8.81 -2.74 -4.71
CA TYR A 52 7.35 -2.59 -4.82
C TYR A 52 6.99 -1.66 -5.97
N VAL A 53 7.56 -0.46 -5.96
CA VAL A 53 7.27 0.61 -6.93
C VAL A 53 7.61 0.20 -8.37
N GLU A 54 8.74 -0.50 -8.54
CA GLU A 54 9.22 -0.94 -9.84
C GLU A 54 8.56 -2.25 -10.33
N GLY A 55 7.79 -2.95 -9.49
CA GLY A 55 7.27 -4.27 -9.83
C GLY A 55 8.39 -5.31 -10.04
N SER A 56 9.54 -5.12 -9.39
CA SER A 56 10.77 -5.91 -9.63
C SER A 56 10.73 -7.33 -9.03
N THR A 57 9.60 -7.76 -8.47
CA THR A 57 9.39 -9.12 -7.94
C THR A 57 8.19 -9.76 -8.64
N PRO A 58 8.28 -11.03 -9.09
CA PRO A 58 7.22 -11.70 -9.86
C PRO A 58 5.84 -11.67 -9.20
N GLU A 59 5.81 -11.64 -7.87
CA GLU A 59 4.61 -11.61 -7.04
C GLU A 59 3.94 -10.22 -6.97
N LEU A 60 4.69 -9.13 -7.23
CA LEU A 60 4.22 -7.74 -7.09
C LEU A 60 3.75 -7.12 -8.42
N GLY A 61 3.92 -7.83 -9.53
CA GLY A 61 3.40 -7.45 -10.84
C GLY A 61 4.28 -6.48 -11.60
N LYS A 62 3.66 -5.54 -12.32
CA LYS A 62 4.30 -4.50 -13.14
C LYS A 62 4.71 -3.28 -12.30
N PRO A 63 5.54 -2.36 -12.86
CA PRO A 63 5.76 -1.05 -12.25
C PRO A 63 4.45 -0.34 -11.91
N TRP A 64 4.41 0.34 -10.76
CA TRP A 64 3.22 1.06 -10.30
C TRP A 64 2.74 2.15 -11.25
N ARG A 65 3.65 2.76 -12.03
CA ARG A 65 3.29 3.71 -13.08
C ARG A 65 2.37 3.12 -14.16
N ASP A 66 2.33 1.80 -14.27
CA ASP A 66 1.54 1.05 -15.24
C ASP A 66 0.21 0.54 -14.62
N TYR A 67 -0.08 0.90 -13.36
CA TYR A 67 -1.30 0.53 -12.64
C TYR A 67 -2.07 1.77 -12.20
N ARG A 68 -3.40 1.75 -12.38
CA ARG A 68 -4.28 2.76 -11.77
C ARG A 68 -4.47 2.53 -10.27
N TYR A 69 -4.54 1.27 -9.85
CA TYR A 69 -4.92 0.90 -8.50
C TYR A 69 -3.83 0.13 -7.75
N MET A 70 -3.86 0.21 -6.42
CA MET A 70 -3.14 -0.73 -5.55
C MET A 70 -4.12 -1.36 -4.58
N TYR A 71 -3.92 -2.64 -4.28
CA TYR A 71 -4.64 -3.31 -3.22
C TYR A 71 -3.68 -3.66 -2.09
N ALA A 72 -4.01 -3.23 -0.87
CA ALA A 72 -3.28 -3.57 0.33
C ALA A 72 -4.19 -4.35 1.30
N PRO A 73 -3.78 -5.55 1.75
CA PRO A 73 -4.42 -6.21 2.86
C PRO A 73 -4.01 -5.52 4.16
N CYS A 74 -4.99 -5.10 4.95
CA CYS A 74 -4.74 -4.47 6.25
C CYS A 74 -5.39 -5.30 7.36
N CYS A 75 -4.70 -5.42 8.48
CA CYS A 75 -5.20 -6.12 9.66
C CYS A 75 -5.39 -5.11 10.79
N ALA A 76 -6.62 -4.95 11.25
CA ALA A 76 -6.90 -4.29 12.52
C ALA A 76 -6.23 -5.12 13.63
N ILE A 77 -5.57 -4.43 14.57
CA ILE A 77 -4.68 -5.04 15.58
C ILE A 77 -5.35 -6.27 16.21
N GLY A 78 -4.83 -7.45 15.85
CA GLY A 78 -5.17 -8.74 16.46
C GLY A 78 -6.54 -9.33 16.14
N SER A 79 -7.31 -8.80 15.18
CA SER A 79 -8.73 -9.19 15.05
C SER A 79 -9.21 -9.44 13.64
N HIS A 80 -9.02 -8.47 12.73
CA HIS A 80 -9.85 -8.43 11.53
C HIS A 80 -9.12 -7.91 10.30
N TRP A 81 -9.23 -8.65 9.19
CA TRP A 81 -8.67 -8.26 7.91
C TRP A 81 -9.69 -7.48 7.09
N PHE A 82 -9.25 -6.35 6.55
CA PHE A 82 -9.99 -5.54 5.60
C PHE A 82 -9.11 -5.25 4.38
N ALA A 83 -9.73 -5.03 3.24
CA ALA A 83 -9.02 -4.71 2.01
C ALA A 83 -9.04 -3.20 1.76
N VAL A 84 -7.88 -2.65 1.41
CA VAL A 84 -7.73 -1.27 1.01
C VAL A 84 -7.43 -1.22 -0.47
N LYS A 85 -8.17 -0.40 -1.21
CA LYS A 85 -7.88 -0.07 -2.61
C LYS A 85 -7.46 1.40 -2.69
N ILE A 86 -6.28 1.65 -3.22
CA ILE A 86 -5.73 2.99 -3.42
C ILE A 86 -5.87 3.31 -4.91
N ASP A 87 -6.58 4.38 -5.25
CA ASP A 87 -6.59 4.97 -6.59
C ASP A 87 -5.49 6.03 -6.65
N LEU A 88 -4.50 5.81 -7.53
CA LEU A 88 -3.36 6.72 -7.69
C LEU A 88 -3.71 7.98 -8.48
N GLU A 89 -4.68 7.90 -9.40
CA GLU A 89 -5.11 9.03 -10.21
C GLU A 89 -5.97 9.98 -9.36
N ASP A 90 -6.99 9.42 -8.70
CA ASP A 90 -7.95 10.17 -7.89
C ASP A 90 -7.45 10.42 -6.46
N ARG A 91 -6.27 9.89 -6.10
CA ARG A 91 -5.67 9.95 -4.76
C ARG A 91 -6.64 9.55 -3.65
N THR A 92 -7.46 8.56 -3.94
CA THR A 92 -8.59 8.15 -3.10
C THR A 92 -8.34 6.77 -2.53
N ILE A 93 -8.69 6.57 -1.26
CA ILE A 93 -8.56 5.30 -0.56
C ILE A 93 -9.95 4.74 -0.30
N PHE A 94 -10.24 3.58 -0.87
CA PHE A 94 -11.47 2.82 -0.63
C PHE A 94 -11.19 1.68 0.34
N ILE A 95 -12.08 1.50 1.31
CA ILE A 95 -11.99 0.44 2.31
C ILE A 95 -13.14 -0.52 2.12
N PHE A 96 -12.79 -1.80 2.02
CA PHE A 96 -13.72 -2.91 1.95
C PHE A 96 -13.60 -3.69 3.25
N ASP A 97 -14.55 -3.44 4.14
CA ASP A 97 -14.70 -4.13 5.41
C ASP A 97 -15.90 -5.08 5.32
N SER A 98 -15.67 -6.39 5.52
CA SER A 98 -16.74 -7.39 5.54
C SER A 98 -17.58 -7.34 6.82
N LEU A 99 -17.07 -6.71 7.88
CA LEU A 99 -17.75 -6.50 9.14
C LEU A 99 -18.15 -5.03 9.24
N LYS A 100 -19.42 -4.72 9.01
CA LYS A 100 -19.99 -3.34 8.88
C LYS A 100 -19.70 -2.35 10.03
N ILE A 101 -19.00 -2.75 11.10
CA ILE A 101 -18.81 -1.98 12.35
C ILE A 101 -17.37 -2.11 12.90
N HIS A 102 -16.51 -2.98 12.34
CA HIS A 102 -15.22 -3.29 12.99
C HIS A 102 -14.12 -2.30 12.70
N VAL A 103 -14.05 -1.72 11.51
CA VAL A 103 -13.15 -0.60 11.28
C VAL A 103 -13.89 0.69 11.64
N CYS A 104 -13.85 1.07 12.92
CA CYS A 104 -14.41 2.34 13.34
C CYS A 104 -13.63 3.49 12.67
N LYS A 105 -14.31 4.60 12.35
CA LYS A 105 -13.68 5.81 11.79
C LYS A 105 -12.45 6.25 12.59
N THR A 106 -12.40 5.97 13.90
CA THR A 106 -11.26 6.27 14.78
C THR A 106 -10.06 5.36 14.53
N GLU A 107 -10.26 4.06 14.32
CA GLU A 107 -9.17 3.12 14.02
C GLU A 107 -8.65 3.34 12.60
N LEU A 108 -9.57 3.57 11.65
CA LEU A 108 -9.20 3.97 10.30
C LEU A 108 -8.40 5.26 10.31
N LYS A 109 -8.84 6.27 11.08
CA LYS A 109 -8.06 7.48 11.29
C LYS A 109 -6.69 7.16 11.89
N ALA A 110 -6.57 6.31 12.90
CA ALA A 110 -5.27 5.93 13.45
C ALA A 110 -4.35 5.26 12.41
N PHE A 111 -4.91 4.44 11.52
CA PHE A 111 -4.18 3.86 10.38
C PHE A 111 -3.83 4.87 9.27
N MET A 112 -4.65 5.91 9.08
CA MET A 112 -4.53 6.89 8.00
C MET A 112 -3.99 8.25 8.48
N MET A 113 -3.70 8.43 9.77
CA MET A 113 -3.11 9.67 10.27
C MET A 113 -1.75 9.82 9.60
N PRO A 114 -1.44 10.98 9.01
CA PRO A 114 -0.08 11.28 8.64
C PRO A 114 0.78 11.14 9.90
N LEU A 115 1.87 10.38 9.77
CA LEU A 115 2.88 10.20 10.81
C LEU A 115 3.45 11.54 11.27
#